data_AF-U2EGT3-F1
#
_entry.id   AF-U2EGT3-F1
#
_cell.length_a   1.000
_cell.length_b   1.000
_cell.length_c   1.000
_cell.angle_alpha   90.00
_cell.angle_beta   90.00
_cell.angle_gamma   90.00
#
_symmetry.space_group_name_H-M   'P 1'
#
loop_
_entity.id
_entity.type
_entity.pdbx_description
1 polymer ?
#
loop_
_entity_poly.entity_id
_entity_poly.type
_entity_poly.pdbx_seq_one_letter_code
_entity_poly.pdbx_strand_id
1 'polypeptide(L)'
;MYAPIILENKKLCDSLVNEVKKACTIAIVGIGNMFAKSSLVQKNYILKSEANIFQNKNAVGEVCTHYFDISGNIKNNQEINPDYFLY
;
A
#
# COMPACT_ATOMS: atom_id res chain seq x y z
N MET A 1 8.56 -14.41 4.35
CA MET A 1 7.28 -14.22 3.63
C MET A 1 7.52 -14.72 2.21
N TYR A 2 6.80 -15.74 1.77
CA TYR A 2 6.93 -16.30 0.42
C TYR A 2 5.75 -15.84 -0.44
N ALA A 3 5.57 -14.52 -0.55
CA ALA A 3 4.49 -13.93 -1.31
C ALA A 3 4.93 -12.61 -1.96
N PRO A 4 4.38 -12.24 -3.13
CA PRO A 4 4.59 -10.93 -3.72
C PRO A 4 4.07 -9.80 -2.83
N ILE A 5 4.69 -8.62 -2.93
CA ILE A 5 4.30 -7.45 -2.15
C ILE A 5 2.98 -6.82 -2.62
N ILE A 6 2.69 -6.90 -3.91
CA ILE A 6 1.49 -6.36 -4.57
C ILE A 6 0.89 -7.46 -5.44
N LEU A 7 -0.43 -7.61 -5.37
CA LEU A 7 -1.19 -8.61 -6.13
C LEU A 7 -2.39 -7.94 -6.81
N GLU A 8 -2.59 -8.27 -8.09
CA GLU A 8 -3.72 -7.78 -8.90
C GLU A 8 -4.99 -8.64 -8.77
N ASN A 9 -4.91 -9.79 -8.08
CA ASN A 9 -6.06 -10.68 -7.92
C ASN A 9 -6.51 -10.72 -6.46
N LYS A 10 -7.72 -10.21 -6.19
CA LYS A 10 -8.29 -10.17 -4.83
C LYS A 10 -8.28 -11.52 -4.14
N LYS A 11 -8.79 -12.55 -4.83
CA LYS A 11 -8.97 -13.87 -4.24
C LYS A 11 -7.62 -14.48 -3.87
N LEU A 12 -6.60 -14.25 -4.70
CA LEU A 12 -5.24 -14.70 -4.43
C LEU A 12 -4.64 -13.94 -3.25
N CYS A 13 -4.80 -12.61 -3.19
CA CYS A 13 -4.35 -11.81 -2.06
C CYS A 13 -5.00 -12.26 -0.75
N ASP A 14 -6.33 -12.38 -0.72
CA ASP A 14 -7.07 -12.81 0.46
C ASP A 14 -6.63 -14.21 0.93
N SER A 15 -6.35 -15.12 -0.01
CA SER A 15 -5.86 -16.48 0.29
C SER A 15 -4.48 -16.45 0.95
N LEU A 16 -3.57 -15.60 0.47
CA LEU A 16 -2.21 -15.53 1.00
C LEU A 16 -2.12 -14.70 2.30
N VAL A 17 -2.92 -13.65 2.48
CA VAL A 17 -2.95 -12.83 3.71
C VAL A 17 -3.17 -13.70 4.95
N ASN A 18 -4.05 -14.70 4.86
CA ASN A 18 -4.34 -15.58 5.98
C ASN A 18 -3.14 -16.46 6.39
N GLU A 19 -2.24 -16.80 5.46
CA GLU A 19 -1.03 -17.58 5.76
C GLU A 19 0.10 -16.72 6.33
N VAL A 20 0.06 -15.40 6.09
CA VAL A 20 1.18 -14.49 6.37
C VAL A 20 0.98 -13.69 7.67
N LYS A 21 -0.25 -13.61 8.19
CA LYS A 21 -0.54 -13.01 9.50
C LYS A 21 0.19 -13.78 10.60
N LYS A 22 1.35 -13.27 11.01
CA LYS A 22 2.11 -13.77 12.14
C LYS A 22 1.97 -12.82 13.31
N ALA A 23 1.69 -13.38 14.48
CA ALA A 23 1.78 -12.64 15.73
C ALA A 23 3.22 -12.14 15.88
N CYS A 24 3.38 -10.84 16.12
CA CYS A 24 4.67 -10.24 16.47
C CYS A 24 4.53 -9.48 17.78
N THR A 25 5.58 -9.51 18.61
CA THR A 25 5.63 -8.74 19.85
C THR A 25 6.02 -7.28 19.59
N ILE A 26 6.87 -7.06 18.58
CA ILE A 26 7.36 -5.75 18.17
C ILE A 26 7.39 -5.71 16.65
N ALA A 27 6.92 -4.60 16.06
CA ALA A 27 7.01 -4.31 14.65
C ALA A 27 7.86 -3.05 14.43
N ILE A 28 8.75 -3.09 13.43
CA ILE A 28 9.52 -1.94 12.96
C ILE A 28 9.10 -1.69 11.52
N VAL A 29 8.63 -0.48 11.24
CA VAL A 29 8.11 -0.10 9.92
C VAL A 29 8.72 1.22 9.47
N GLY A 30 8.86 1.38 8.15
CA GLY A 30 9.17 2.67 7.54
C GLY A 30 7.90 3.46 7.29
N ILE A 31 8.00 4.79 7.35
CA ILE A 31 6.93 5.71 6.94
C ILE A 31 7.38 6.41 5.67
N GLY A 32 6.64 6.18 4.59
CA GLY A 32 6.82 6.87 3.32
C GLY A 32 6.06 8.20 3.30
N ASN A 33 6.57 9.17 2.57
CA ASN A 33 5.85 10.40 2.27
C ASN A 33 5.27 10.34 0.85
N MET A 34 4.29 11.20 0.57
CA MET A 34 3.67 11.29 -0.76
C MET A 34 4.41 12.20 -1.74
N PHE A 35 5.65 12.64 -1.48
CA PHE A 35 6.37 13.49 -2.43
C PHE A 35 6.75 12.70 -3.70
N ALA A 36 6.95 13.43 -4.81
CA ALA A 36 7.19 12.89 -6.17
C ALA A 36 8.38 11.91 -6.32
N LYS A 37 9.14 11.64 -5.25
CA LYS A 37 10.27 10.71 -5.17
C LYS A 37 10.00 9.51 -4.25
N SER A 38 8.77 9.01 -4.17
CA SER A 38 8.47 7.75 -3.48
C SER A 38 9.36 6.62 -4.00
N SER A 39 9.96 5.85 -3.08
CA SER A 39 10.79 4.69 -3.40
C SER A 39 9.99 3.58 -4.09
N LEU A 40 8.68 3.50 -3.82
CA LEU A 40 7.75 2.57 -4.47
C LEU A 40 7.57 2.92 -5.95
N VAL A 41 7.47 4.22 -6.28
CA VAL A 41 7.38 4.70 -7.67
C VAL A 41 8.71 4.48 -8.38
N GLN A 42 9.84 4.82 -7.75
CA GLN A 42 11.17 4.69 -8.36
C GLN A 42 11.54 3.23 -8.68
N LYS A 43 11.05 2.29 -7.87
CA LYS A 43 11.30 0.85 -8.03
C LYS A 43 10.21 0.16 -8.86
N ASN A 44 9.27 0.90 -9.45
CA ASN A 44 8.12 0.38 -10.21
C ASN A 44 7.26 -0.64 -9.43
N TYR A 45 7.20 -0.52 -8.10
CA TYR A 45 6.20 -1.27 -7.32
C TYR A 45 4.81 -0.68 -7.53
N ILE A 46 4.71 0.64 -7.64
CA ILE A 46 3.48 1.35 -8.01
C ILE A 46 3.75 2.26 -9.20
N LEU A 47 2.76 2.46 -10.05
CA LEU A 47 2.85 3.39 -11.16
C LEU A 47 2.73 4.83 -10.65
N LYS A 48 3.38 5.77 -11.37
CA LYS A 48 3.26 7.20 -11.07
C LYS A 48 1.81 7.68 -11.17
N SER A 49 1.03 7.14 -12.10
CA SER A 49 -0.40 7.43 -12.24
C SER A 49 -1.19 7.06 -10.98
N GLU A 50 -0.90 5.90 -10.38
CA GLU A 50 -1.55 5.44 -9.15
C GLU A 50 -1.18 6.32 -7.96
N ALA A 51 0.12 6.65 -7.83
CA ALA A 51 0.60 7.58 -6.80
C ALA A 51 -0.07 8.97 -6.89
N ASN A 52 -0.29 9.47 -8.11
CA ASN A 52 -0.99 10.74 -8.33
C ASN A 52 -2.45 10.68 -7.84
N ILE A 53 -3.12 9.52 -7.92
CA ILE A 53 -4.50 9.39 -7.45
C ILE A 53 -4.56 9.52 -5.93
N PHE A 54 -3.59 8.95 -5.20
CA PHE A 54 -3.49 9.14 -3.75
C PHE A 54 -3.16 10.59 -3.36
N GLN A 55 -2.26 11.26 -4.08
CA GLN A 55 -2.01 12.69 -3.91
C GLN A 55 -3.29 13.51 -4.10
N ASN A 56 -4.05 13.24 -5.17
CA ASN A 56 -5.32 13.91 -5.45
C ASN A 56 -6.38 13.65 -4.39
N LYS A 57 -6.27 12.53 -3.65
CA LYS A 57 -7.11 12.21 -2.48
C LYS A 57 -6.57 12.75 -1.16
N ASN A 58 -5.63 13.69 -1.20
CA ASN A 58 -4.99 14.33 -0.05
C ASN A 58 -4.22 13.35 0.86
N ALA A 59 -3.71 12.24 0.30
CA ALA A 59 -2.77 11.40 1.03
C ALA A 59 -1.46 12.17 1.25
N VAL A 60 -0.91 12.09 2.46
CA VAL A 60 0.33 12.77 2.86
C VAL A 60 1.49 11.79 3.09
N GLY A 61 1.18 10.52 3.36
CA GLY A 61 2.18 9.46 3.54
C GLY A 61 1.59 8.07 3.40
N GLU A 62 2.45 7.07 3.62
CA GLU A 62 2.10 5.65 3.66
C GLU A 62 2.87 4.89 4.74
N VAL A 63 2.25 3.84 5.28
CA VAL A 63 2.92 2.83 6.10
C VAL A 63 2.58 1.47 5.54
N CYS A 64 3.58 0.66 5.19
CA CYS A 64 3.36 -0.65 4.59
C CYS A 64 2.35 -0.58 3.44
N THR A 65 2.53 0.39 2.53
CA THR A 65 1.69 0.65 1.36
C THR A 65 0.25 1.09 1.66
N HIS A 66 -0.10 1.36 2.93
CA HIS A 66 -1.37 1.96 3.32
C HIS A 66 -1.25 3.47 3.39
N TYR A 67 -1.97 4.17 2.52
CA TYR A 67 -1.93 5.63 2.41
C TYR A 67 -2.86 6.29 3.43
N PHE A 68 -2.44 7.42 3.99
CA PHE A 68 -3.22 8.17 4.98
C PHE A 68 -3.21 9.68 4.70
N ASP A 69 -4.28 10.37 5.11
CA ASP A 69 -4.35 11.84 5.09
C ASP A 69 -3.73 12.49 6.33
N ILE A 70 -3.71 13.83 6.37
CA ILE A 70 -3.12 14.61 7.48
C ILE A 70 -3.78 14.33 8.84
N SER A 71 -5.01 13.84 8.84
CA SER A 71 -5.74 13.46 10.06
C SER A 71 -5.49 12.00 10.45
N GLY A 72 -4.67 11.27 9.67
CA GLY A 72 -4.37 9.86 9.90
C GLY A 72 -5.44 8.91 9.38
N ASN A 73 -6.44 9.38 8.62
CA ASN A 73 -7.46 8.49 8.06
C ASN A 73 -6.89 7.73 6.87
N ILE A 74 -7.08 6.40 6.86
CA ILE A 74 -6.65 5.54 5.77
C ILE A 74 -7.46 5.86 4.49
N LYS A 75 -6.76 5.99 3.37
CA LYS A 75 -7.36 6.09 2.03
C LYS A 75 -7.32 4.71 1.38
N ASN A 76 -8.48 4.06 1.31
CA ASN A 76 -8.58 2.70 0.76
C ASN A 76 -8.34 2.67 -0.75
N ASN A 77 -7.55 1.69 -1.20
CA ASN A 77 -7.18 1.47 -2.61
C ASN A 77 -8.36 1.02 -3.50
N GLN A 78 -9.43 0.50 -2.91
CA GLN A 78 -10.58 -0.10 -3.63
C GLN A 78 -11.31 0.89 -4.55
N GLU A 79 -11.12 2.19 -4.36
CA GLU A 79 -11.75 3.24 -5.18
C GLU A 79 -10.90 3.68 -6.39
N ILE A 80 -9.70 3.13 -6.58
CA ILE A 80 -8.73 3.63 -7.57
C ILE A 80 -8.48 2.60 -8.67
N ASN A 81 -8.28 1.35 -8.26
CA ASN A 81 -8.28 0.21 -9.16
C ASN A 81 -8.72 -1.01 -8.35
N PRO A 82 -9.88 -1.63 -8.67
CA PRO A 82 -10.43 -2.76 -7.93
C PRO A 82 -9.57 -4.02 -8.01
N ASP A 83 -8.50 -4.02 -8.81
CA ASP A 83 -7.62 -5.17 -8.96
C ASP A 83 -6.45 -5.15 -7.97
N TYR A 84 -6.04 -4.00 -7.41
CA TYR A 84 -4.87 -3.96 -6.52
C TYR A 84 -5.19 -4.20 -5.05
N PHE A 85 -4.65 -5.29 -4.52
CA PHE A 85 -4.76 -5.66 -3.11
C PHE A 85 -3.38 -5.69 -2.45
N LEU A 86 -3.28 -4.99 -1.34
CA LEU A 86 -2.10 -4.96 -0.48
C LEU A 86 -2.37 -5.80 0.77
N TYR A 87 -1.29 -6.34 1.33
CA TYR A 87 -1.28 -6.98 2.66
C TYR A 87 -1.55 -5.98 3.76
#